data_AF-E1KQP4-F1
#
_entry.id   AF-E1KQP4-F1
#
_cell.length_a   1.000
_cell.length_b   1.000
_cell.length_c   1.000
_cell.angle_alpha   90.00
_cell.angle_beta   90.00
_cell.angle_gamma   90.00
#
_symmetry.space_group_name_H-M   'P 1'
#
loop_
_entity.id
_entity.type
_entity.pdbx_description
1 polymer ?
#
loop_
_entity_poly.entity_id
_entity_poly.type
_entity_poly.pdbx_seq_one_letter_code
_entity_poly.pdbx_strand_id
1 'polypeptide(L)' 'MRLKSLYIQEYKNIKEQTFDFSNNTGYIAFIGLNGSGKSNLIEAIALIFNGILNKKRYLSNMK' A
#
# COMPACT_ATOMS: atom_id res chain seq x y z
N MET A 1 1.09 13.10 4.49
CA MET A 1 0.35 11.83 4.69
C MET A 1 1.29 10.84 5.37
N ARG A 2 0.84 10.08 6.38
CA ARG A 2 1.63 9.02 7.03
C ARG A 2 0.86 7.71 7.00
N LEU A 3 1.41 6.67 6.37
CA LEU A 3 0.83 5.32 6.37
C LEU A 3 1.00 4.70 7.77
N LYS A 4 -0.09 4.16 8.33
CA LYS A 4 -0.12 3.62 9.69
C LYS A 4 -0.19 2.11 9.72
N SER A 5 -1.07 1.54 8.92
CA SER A 5 -1.16 0.11 8.71
C SER A 5 -1.67 -0.16 7.30
N LEU A 6 -1.42 -1.37 6.82
CA LEU A 6 -1.98 -1.88 5.58
C LEU A 6 -2.36 -3.34 5.80
N TYR A 7 -3.62 -3.66 5.56
CA TYR A 7 -4.10 -5.03 5.49
C TYR A 7 -4.23 -5.43 4.02
N ILE A 8 -3.67 -6.60 3.67
CA ILE A 8 -3.82 -7.23 2.35
C ILE A 8 -4.36 -8.63 2.60
N GLN A 9 -5.58 -8.89 2.10
CA GLN A 9 -6.16 -10.24 2.13
C GLN A 9 -5.48 -11.14 1.09
N GLU A 10 -5.39 -10.67 -0.15
CA GLU A 10 -4.64 -11.35 -1.21
C GLU A 10 -4.21 -10.35 -2.28
N TYR A 11 -2.92 -10.34 -2.61
CA TYR A 11 -2.38 -9.58 -3.73
C TYR A 11 -1.08 -10.21 -4.23
N LYS A 12 -1.12 -10.80 -5.43
CA LYS A 12 0.01 -11.54 -6.03
C LYS A 12 0.53 -12.61 -5.04
N ASN A 13 1.79 -12.49 -4.62
CA ASN A 13 2.41 -13.41 -3.66
C ASN A 13 2.22 -13.00 -2.19
N ILE A 14 1.59 -11.85 -1.91
CA ILE A 14 1.23 -11.43 -0.56
C ILE A 14 -0.11 -12.09 -0.24
N LYS A 15 -0.10 -13.00 0.74
CA LYS A 15 -1.29 -13.61 1.32
C LYS A 15 -1.79 -12.78 2.49
N GLU A 16 -2.76 -13.29 3.23
CA GLU A 16 -3.39 -12.62 4.37
C GLU A 16 -2.35 -12.07 5.36
N GLN A 17 -2.10 -10.77 5.28
CA GLN A 17 -1.02 -10.12 6.03
C GLN A 17 -1.39 -8.69 6.40
N THR A 18 -1.03 -8.31 7.63
CA THR A 18 -1.05 -6.93 8.10
C THR A 18 0.36 -6.40 8.22
N PHE A 19 0.60 -5.24 7.62
CA PHE A 19 1.84 -4.48 7.77
C PHE A 19 1.58 -3.30 8.71
N ASP A 20 2.24 -3.30 9.87
CA ASP A 20 2.16 -2.21 10.84
C ASP A 20 3.32 -1.22 10.64
N PHE A 21 2.99 0.04 10.39
CA PHE A 21 3.91 1.16 10.21
C PHE A 21 3.79 2.19 11.34
N SER A 22 2.97 1.91 12.36
CA SER A 22 2.57 2.86 13.39
C SER A 22 3.75 3.38 14.22
N ASN A 23 4.76 2.53 14.43
CA ASN A 23 5.97 2.75 15.22
C ASN A 23 7.15 3.35 14.44
N ASN A 24 6.99 3.72 13.17
CA ASN A 24 8.07 4.35 12.40
C ASN A 24 8.28 5.82 12.83
N THR A 25 9.55 6.22 13.00
CA THR A 25 9.98 7.57 13.42
C THR A 25 10.62 8.41 12.29
N GLY A 26 10.68 7.91 11.05
CA GLY A 26 11.16 8.72 9.91
C GLY A 26 11.34 7.97 8.59
N TYR A 27 11.82 6.71 8.63
CA TYR A 27 12.04 5.89 7.44
C TYR A 27 11.60 4.44 7.66
N ILE A 28 11.27 3.75 6.57
CA ILE A 28 10.93 2.34 6.54
C ILE A 28 11.79 1.69 5.46
N ALA A 29 12.42 0.56 5.78
CA ALA A 29 13.14 -0.26 4.82
C ALA A 29 12.41 -1.59 4.62
N PHE A 30 12.12 -1.95 3.37
CA PHE A 30 11.60 -3.26 3.01
C PHE A 30 12.76 -4.19 2.67
N ILE A 31 13.04 -5.15 3.54
CA ILE A 31 14.13 -6.11 3.40
C ILE A 31 13.59 -7.54 3.29
N GLY A 32 14.34 -8.42 2.62
CA GLY A 32 13.95 -9.82 2.41
C GLY A 32 14.52 -10.41 1.12
N LEU A 33 14.35 -11.70 0.93
CA LEU A 33 14.84 -12.44 -0.24
C LEU A 33 14.17 -11.99 -1.55
N ASN A 34 14.80 -12.26 -2.69
CA ASN A 34 14.17 -12.06 -3.99
C ASN A 34 12.89 -12.91 -4.08
N GLY A 35 11.83 -12.30 -4.63
CA GLY A 35 10.52 -12.96 -4.67
C GLY A 35 9.73 -12.94 -3.35
N SER A 36 10.22 -12.32 -2.27
CA SER A 36 9.49 -12.22 -0.99
C SER A 36 8.32 -11.23 -0.99
N GLY A 37 8.05 -10.55 -2.11
CA GLY A 37 6.90 -9.64 -2.25
C GLY A 37 7.18 -8.17 -1.93
N LYS A 38 8.44 -7.75 -1.74
CA LYS A 38 8.80 -6.33 -1.47
C LYS A 38 8.22 -5.36 -2.51
N SER A 39 8.44 -5.62 -3.81
CA SER A 39 7.91 -4.78 -4.89
C SER A 39 6.38 -4.85 -4.96
N ASN A 40 5.79 -6.02 -4.68
CA ASN A 40 4.33 -6.18 -4.68
C ASN A 40 3.68 -5.37 -3.55
N LEU A 41 4.34 -5.23 -2.39
CA LEU A 41 3.85 -4.38 -1.31
C LEU A 41 3.83 -2.90 -1.72
N ILE A 42 4.90 -2.42 -2.35
CA ILE A 42 4.97 -1.04 -2.87
C ILE A 42 3.89 -0.81 -3.94
N GLU A 43 3.70 -1.77 -4.84
CA GLU A 43 2.68 -1.71 -5.89
C GLU A 43 1.26 -1.71 -5.33
N ALA A 44 0.98 -2.55 -4.32
CA ALA A 44 -0.32 -2.56 -3.64
C ALA A 44 -0.65 -1.19 -3.02
N ILE A 45 0.34 -0.56 -2.35
CA ILE A 45 0.21 0.80 -1.81
C ILE A 45 -0.10 1.79 -2.93
N ALA A 46 0.63 1.74 -4.05
CA ALA A 46 0.42 2.63 -5.18
C ALA A 46 -0.99 2.46 -5.79
N LEU A 47 -1.46 1.21 -5.96
CA LEU A 47 -2.78 0.90 -6.50
C LEU A 47 -3.91 1.45 -5.64
N ILE A 48 -3.82 1.28 -4.31
CA ILE A 48 -4.82 1.79 -3.36
C ILE A 48 -4.96 3.31 -3.51
N PHE A 49 -3.84 4.05 -3.46
CA PHE A 49 -3.89 5.50 -3.56
C PHE A 49 -4.29 5.99 -4.95
N ASN A 50 -3.86 5.31 -6.01
CA ASN A 50 -4.32 5.61 -7.37
C ASN A 50 -5.85 5.47 -7.49
N GLY A 51 -6.44 4.41 -6.92
CA GLY A 51 -7.89 4.22 -6.89
C GLY A 51 -8.62 5.34 -6.14
N ILE A 52 -8.11 5.74 -4.97
CA ILE A 52 -8.70 6.83 -4.16
C ILE A 52 -8.63 8.17 -4.89
N LEU A 53 -7.47 8.51 -5.47
CA LEU A 53 -7.26 9.79 -6.15
C LEU A 53 -8.09 9.89 -7.43
N ASN A 54 -8.14 8.83 -8.25
CA ASN A 54 -8.94 8.83 -9.46
C ASN A 54 -10.44 8.87 -9.16
N LYS A 55 -10.90 8.18 -8.12
CA LYS A 55 -12.30 8.30 -7.65
C LYS A 55 -12.64 9.74 -7.26
N LYS A 56 -11.75 10.42 -6.54
CA LYS A 56 -11.95 11.82 -6.16
C LYS A 56 -12.05 12.74 -7.38
N ARG A 57 -11.17 12.53 -8.37
CA ARG A 57 -11.20 13.29 -9.64
C ARG A 57 -12.48 13.04 -10.45
N TYR A 58 -12.96 11.81 -10.48
CA TYR A 58 -14.23 11.49 -11.14
C TYR A 58 -15.40 12.23 -10.47
N LEU A 59 -15.47 12.20 -9.13
CA LEU A 59 -16.52 12.88 -8.38
C LEU A 59 -16.44 14.41 -8.46
N SER A 60 -15.25 15.00 -8.59
CA SER A 60 -15.11 16.45 -8.79
C SER A 60 -15.60 16.91 -10.15
N ASN A 61 -15.48 16.07 -11.18
CA ASN A 61 -15.89 16.41 -12.54
C ASN A 61 -17.40 16.22 -12.79
N MET A 62 -18.13 15.65 -11.83
CA MET A 62 -19.59 15.51 -11.85
C MET A 62 -20.34 16.66 -11.14
N LYS A 63 -19.60 17.59 -10.53
CA LYS A 63 -20.15 18.84 -9.97
C LYS A 63 -19.93 19.97 -10.95
#